data_AF-A0A958TID8-F1
#
_entry.id   AF-A0A958TID8-F1
#
_cell.length_a   1.000
_cell.length_b   1.000
_cell.length_c   1.000
_cell.angle_alpha   90.00
_cell.angle_beta   90.00
_cell.angle_gamma   90.00
#
_symmetry.space_group_name_H-M   'P 1'
#
loop_
_entity.id
_entity.type
_entity.pdbx_description
1 polymer ?
#
loop_
_entity_poly.entity_id
_entity_poly.type
_entity_poly.pdbx_seq_one_letter_code
_entity_poly.pdbx_strand_id
1 'polypeptide(L)'
;MQNKGLVKLFAVLFGLVSIYQLSFTFKANQIEDEAKQIAASKTEDPIQRAADEAHYLDSLSNVDVYNIGIAKYTYDDVKSKAMNLGLDLKGGINVILEISVKDILKGLSNYSKDP
;
A
#
# COMPACT_ATOMS: atom_id res chain seq x y z
N MET A 1 2.07 -22.78 -40.56
CA MET A 1 1.53 -23.34 -39.28
C MET A 1 2.63 -23.78 -38.28
N GLN A 2 3.92 -23.47 -38.51
CA GLN A 2 5.05 -23.99 -37.72
C GLN A 2 5.44 -23.18 -36.46
N ASN A 3 4.99 -21.92 -36.31
CA ASN A 3 5.33 -21.12 -35.12
C ASN A 3 4.41 -21.37 -33.90
N LYS A 4 3.46 -22.31 -33.99
CA LYS A 4 2.51 -22.60 -32.90
C LYS A 4 3.19 -23.13 -31.63
N GLY A 5 4.29 -23.87 -31.77
CA GLY A 5 5.05 -24.40 -30.62
C GLY A 5 5.77 -23.30 -29.83
N LEU A 6 6.43 -22.39 -30.53
CA LEU A 6 7.13 -21.26 -29.93
C LEU A 6 6.17 -20.33 -29.19
N VAL A 7 5.02 -20.01 -29.81
CA VAL A 7 3.98 -19.16 -29.20
C VAL A 7 3.39 -19.82 -27.95
N LYS A 8 3.15 -21.13 -27.94
CA LYS A 8 2.69 -21.84 -26.73
C LYS A 8 3.73 -21.78 -25.59
N LEU A 9 5.01 -21.88 -25.91
CA LEU A 9 6.07 -21.82 -24.91
C LEU A 9 6.16 -20.42 -24.27
N PHE A 10 6.10 -19.37 -25.09
CA PHE A 10 6.02 -17.99 -24.59
C PHE A 10 4.75 -17.72 -23.79
N ALA A 11 3.60 -18.26 -24.21
CA ALA A 11 2.34 -18.11 -23.47
C ALA A 11 2.42 -18.75 -22.07
N VAL A 12 3.03 -19.93 -21.95
CA VAL A 12 3.23 -20.61 -20.66
C VAL A 12 4.20 -19.85 -19.76
N LEU A 13 5.34 -19.39 -20.30
CA LEU A 13 6.29 -18.57 -19.55
C LEU A 13 5.64 -17.26 -19.08
N PHE A 14 4.90 -16.59 -19.95
CA PHE A 14 4.20 -15.35 -19.61
C PHE A 14 3.12 -15.59 -18.54
N GLY A 15 2.41 -16.71 -18.61
CA GLY A 15 1.46 -17.13 -17.58
C GLY A 15 2.14 -17.36 -16.23
N LEU A 16 3.28 -18.05 -16.21
CA LEU A 16 4.07 -18.26 -14.98
C LEU A 16 4.56 -16.94 -14.37
N VAL A 17 5.09 -16.03 -15.18
CA VAL A 17 5.53 -14.71 -14.72
C VAL A 17 4.36 -13.89 -14.18
N SER A 18 3.20 -13.96 -14.85
CA SER A 18 1.98 -13.28 -14.41
C SER A 18 1.49 -13.80 -13.06
N ILE A 19 1.50 -15.13 -12.86
CA ILE A 19 1.13 -15.74 -11.57
C ILE A 19 2.09 -15.29 -10.47
N TYR A 20 3.40 -15.27 -10.76
CA TYR A 20 4.41 -14.79 -9.80
C TYR A 20 4.18 -13.33 -9.41
N GLN A 21 3.89 -12.43 -10.36
CA GLN A 21 3.60 -11.02 -10.05
C GLN A 21 2.29 -10.86 -9.27
N LEU A 22 1.26 -11.61 -9.62
CA LEU A 22 -0.03 -11.58 -8.93
C LEU A 22 0.06 -12.14 -7.51
N SER A 23 0.93 -13.11 -7.24
CA SER A 23 1.05 -13.71 -5.91
C SER A 23 1.54 -12.73 -4.85
N PHE A 24 2.49 -11.83 -5.19
CA PHE A 24 2.89 -10.75 -4.28
C PHE A 24 1.77 -9.77 -4.03
N THR A 25 1.05 -9.37 -5.07
CA THR A 25 -0.09 -8.43 -4.95
C THR A 25 -1.18 -9.03 -4.07
N PHE A 26 -1.48 -10.32 -4.23
CA PHE A 26 -2.43 -11.03 -3.39
C PHE A 26 -1.99 -11.09 -1.92
N LYS A 27 -0.70 -11.37 -1.67
CA LYS A 27 -0.18 -11.42 -0.30
C LYS A 27 -0.16 -10.04 0.36
N ALA A 28 0.20 -8.99 -0.38
CA ALA A 28 0.14 -7.60 0.10
C ALA A 28 -1.28 -7.23 0.54
N ASN A 29 -2.27 -7.49 -0.32
CA ASN A 29 -3.67 -7.21 -0.04
C ASN A 29 -4.17 -7.99 1.18
N GLN A 30 -3.79 -9.26 1.33
CA GLN A 30 -4.17 -10.06 2.49
C GLN A 30 -3.68 -9.45 3.81
N ILE A 31 -2.44 -8.94 3.84
CA ILE A 31 -1.85 -8.32 5.03
C ILE A 31 -2.51 -6.98 5.32
N GLU A 32 -2.79 -6.18 4.29
CA GLU A 32 -3.53 -4.91 4.43
C GLU A 32 -4.96 -5.13 4.94
N ASP A 33 -5.66 -6.16 4.45
CA ASP A 33 -6.99 -6.53 4.94
C ASP A 33 -6.96 -6.99 6.41
N GLU A 34 -5.95 -7.76 6.81
CA GLU A 34 -5.74 -8.18 8.20
C GLU A 34 -5.46 -6.97 9.11
N ALA A 35 -4.60 -6.06 8.68
CA ALA A 35 -4.31 -4.81 9.38
C ALA A 35 -5.58 -3.99 9.61
N LYS A 36 -6.41 -3.86 8.58
CA LYS A 36 -7.68 -3.15 8.61
C LYS A 36 -8.70 -3.80 9.55
N GLN A 37 -8.77 -5.14 9.58
CA GLN A 37 -9.63 -5.87 10.51
C GLN A 37 -9.18 -5.68 11.96
N ILE A 38 -7.88 -5.75 12.23
CA ILE A 38 -7.32 -5.54 13.57
C ILE A 38 -7.61 -4.11 14.03
N ALA A 39 -7.36 -3.10 13.18
CA ALA A 39 -7.66 -1.71 13.50
C ALA A 39 -9.17 -1.47 13.69
N ALA A 40 -10.02 -2.10 12.88
CA ALA A 40 -11.48 -2.01 13.02
C ALA A 40 -12.00 -2.64 14.31
N SER A 41 -11.36 -3.70 14.80
CA SER A 41 -11.71 -4.34 16.06
C SER A 41 -11.32 -3.54 17.30
N LYS A 42 -10.30 -2.67 17.19
CA LYS A 42 -9.77 -1.90 18.31
C LYS A 42 -10.54 -0.61 18.55
N THR A 43 -11.01 0.05 17.50
CA THR A 43 -11.61 1.39 17.61
C THR A 43 -12.60 1.67 16.48
N GLU A 44 -13.73 2.31 16.85
CA GLU A 44 -14.75 2.77 15.92
C GLU A 44 -14.41 4.14 15.29
N ASP A 45 -13.59 4.94 15.95
CA ASP A 45 -13.15 6.25 15.46
C ASP A 45 -12.28 6.13 14.18
N PRO A 46 -12.66 6.79 13.07
CA PRO A 46 -11.95 6.69 11.79
C PRO A 46 -10.49 7.12 11.84
N ILE A 47 -10.18 8.13 12.67
CA ILE A 47 -8.83 8.72 12.76
C ILE A 47 -7.89 7.78 13.51
N GLN A 48 -8.34 7.21 14.63
CA GLN A 48 -7.55 6.28 15.43
C GLN A 48 -7.39 4.93 14.72
N ARG A 49 -8.42 4.48 13.99
CA ARG A 49 -8.33 3.29 13.12
C ARG A 49 -7.22 3.40 12.08
N ALA A 50 -7.10 4.54 11.39
CA ALA A 50 -6.05 4.76 10.41
C ALA A 50 -4.64 4.77 11.05
N ALA A 51 -4.52 5.33 12.26
CA ALA A 51 -3.26 5.32 13.00
C ALA A 51 -2.86 3.91 13.46
N ASP A 52 -3.83 3.13 13.95
CA ASP A 52 -3.62 1.75 14.38
C ASP A 52 -3.28 0.81 13.22
N GLU A 53 -3.93 0.99 12.06
CA GLU A 53 -3.61 0.26 10.83
C GLU A 53 -2.17 0.58 10.39
N ALA A 54 -1.79 1.86 10.33
CA ALA A 54 -0.45 2.28 9.98
C ALA A 54 0.60 1.72 10.95
N HIS A 55 0.34 1.74 12.26
CA HIS A 55 1.24 1.19 13.26
C HIS A 55 1.39 -0.34 13.14
N TYR A 56 0.31 -1.06 12.83
CA TYR A 56 0.38 -2.50 12.61
C TYR A 56 1.19 -2.84 11.34
N LEU A 57 0.95 -2.12 10.23
CA LEU A 57 1.71 -2.31 9.00
C LEU A 57 3.20 -1.94 9.17
N ASP A 58 3.51 -0.89 9.91
CA ASP A 58 4.88 -0.49 10.24
C ASP A 58 5.60 -1.59 11.05
N SER A 59 4.90 -2.22 12.00
CA SER A 59 5.46 -3.34 12.77
C SER A 59 5.77 -4.57 11.93
N LEU A 60 5.05 -4.78 10.82
CA LEU A 60 5.27 -5.87 9.87
C LEU A 60 6.32 -5.54 8.82
N SER A 61 6.72 -4.28 8.67
CA SER A 61 7.68 -3.84 7.65
C SER A 61 9.04 -4.53 7.77
N ASN A 62 9.48 -4.83 9.00
CA ASN A 62 10.75 -5.53 9.26
C ASN A 62 10.61 -7.05 9.48
N VAL A 63 9.40 -7.60 9.36
CA VAL A 63 9.13 -9.02 9.60
C VAL A 63 8.95 -9.77 8.29
N ASP A 64 9.50 -10.97 8.19
CA ASP A 64 9.30 -11.87 7.06
C ASP A 64 7.83 -12.29 6.97
N VAL A 65 7.07 -11.75 6.02
CA VAL A 65 5.63 -12.04 5.84
C VAL A 65 5.33 -12.97 4.68
N TYR A 66 6.28 -13.18 3.76
CA TYR A 66 6.09 -14.03 2.60
C TYR A 66 7.32 -14.89 2.31
N ASN A 67 7.12 -16.20 2.25
CA ASN A 67 8.15 -17.18 1.97
C ASN A 67 7.73 -18.03 0.77
N ILE A 68 8.48 -17.93 -0.33
CA ILE A 68 8.22 -18.66 -1.58
C ILE A 68 9.17 -19.87 -1.71
N GLY A 69 9.73 -20.36 -0.60
CA GLY A 69 10.66 -21.49 -0.54
C GLY A 69 12.09 -21.19 -1.02
N ILE A 70 12.30 -20.16 -1.84
CA ILE A 70 13.61 -19.77 -2.39
C ILE A 70 14.14 -18.48 -1.74
N ALA A 71 13.24 -17.58 -1.33
CA ALA A 71 13.57 -16.33 -0.68
C ALA A 71 12.45 -15.95 0.30
N LYS A 72 12.87 -15.30 1.39
CA LYS A 72 11.97 -14.64 2.33
C LYS A 72 11.86 -13.18 1.94
N TYR A 73 10.65 -12.65 2.01
CA TYR A 73 10.33 -11.27 1.68
C TYR A 73 9.63 -10.64 2.87
N THR A 74 10.09 -9.46 3.25
CA THR A 74 9.44 -8.61 4.25
C THR A 74 8.17 -7.96 3.68
N TYR A 75 7.36 -7.34 4.53
CA TYR A 75 6.17 -6.64 4.04
C TYR A 75 6.54 -5.50 3.07
N ASP A 76 7.63 -4.78 3.31
CA ASP A 76 8.13 -3.75 2.38
C ASP A 76 8.58 -4.33 1.03
N ASP A 77 9.23 -5.49 1.05
CA ASP A 77 9.60 -6.19 -0.18
C ASP A 77 8.39 -6.66 -0.97
N VAL A 78 7.37 -7.19 -0.28
CA VAL A 78 6.12 -7.64 -0.90
C VAL A 78 5.34 -6.45 -1.45
N LYS A 79 5.28 -5.34 -0.72
CA LYS A 79 4.61 -4.10 -1.13
C LYS A 79 5.29 -3.41 -2.30
N SER A 80 6.63 -3.42 -2.35
CA SER A 80 7.39 -2.85 -3.47
C SER A 80 7.30 -3.69 -4.75
N LYS A 81 7.13 -5.02 -4.62
CA LYS A 81 6.90 -5.94 -5.74
C LYS A 81 5.45 -6.06 -6.15
N ALA A 82 4.52 -5.65 -5.29
CA ALA A 82 3.10 -5.59 -5.61
C ALA A 82 2.84 -4.58 -6.72
N MET A 83 1.77 -4.80 -7.45
CA MET A 83 1.36 -3.91 -8.53
C MET A 83 1.04 -2.50 -7.98
N ASN A 84 1.50 -1.46 -8.67
CA ASN A 84 1.14 -0.08 -8.37
C ASN A 84 -0.34 0.14 -8.68
N LEU A 85 -1.17 0.05 -7.65
CA LEU A 85 -2.59 0.30 -7.73
C LEU A 85 -2.84 1.82 -7.72
N GLY A 86 -3.72 2.29 -8.60
CA GLY A 86 -4.16 3.68 -8.62
C GLY A 86 -5.00 4.03 -7.38
N LEU A 87 -5.28 5.33 -7.18
CA LEU A 87 -6.05 5.81 -6.02
C LEU A 87 -7.43 5.16 -5.91
N ASP A 88 -8.06 4.88 -7.04
CA ASP A 88 -9.36 4.20 -7.13
C ASP A 88 -9.30 2.75 -6.63
N LEU A 89 -8.17 2.06 -6.85
CA LEU A 89 -8.01 0.65 -6.53
C LEU A 89 -7.35 0.39 -5.17
N LYS A 90 -6.43 1.27 -4.75
CA LYS A 90 -5.77 1.19 -3.44
C LYS A 90 -6.54 1.93 -2.35
N GLY A 91 -7.38 2.88 -2.75
CA GLY A 91 -7.94 3.86 -1.82
C GLY A 91 -6.90 4.88 -1.38
N GLY A 92 -7.37 6.05 -1.02
CA GLY A 92 -6.57 7.16 -0.52
C GLY A 92 -7.25 8.49 -0.78
N ILE A 93 -6.67 9.56 -0.27
CA ILE A 93 -7.19 10.92 -0.45
C ILE A 93 -6.13 11.73 -1.17
N ASN A 94 -6.46 12.22 -2.37
CA ASN A 94 -5.67 13.27 -3.00
C ASN A 94 -6.12 14.61 -2.40
N VAL A 95 -5.26 15.23 -1.58
CA VAL A 95 -5.53 16.55 -0.99
C VAL A 95 -4.55 17.55 -1.62
N ILE A 96 -5.10 18.55 -2.29
CA ILE A 96 -4.35 19.74 -2.67
C ILE A 96 -4.65 20.80 -1.61
N LEU A 97 -3.66 21.08 -0.76
CA LEU A 97 -3.78 22.13 0.26
C LEU A 97 -3.41 23.47 -0.38
N GLU A 98 -4.40 24.32 -0.59
CA GLU A 98 -4.16 25.72 -0.91
C GLU A 98 -3.83 26.48 0.38
N ILE A 99 -2.61 26.99 0.48
CA ILE A 99 -2.17 27.72 1.66
C ILE A 99 -2.27 29.21 1.40
N SER A 100 -3.13 29.88 2.15
CA SER A 100 -3.21 31.34 2.18
C SER A 100 -2.05 31.92 2.96
N VAL A 101 -1.25 32.78 2.32
CA VAL A 101 -0.13 33.50 2.99
C VAL A 101 -0.62 34.29 4.20
N LYS A 102 -1.84 34.84 4.14
CA LYS A 102 -2.47 35.56 5.25
C LYS A 102 -2.69 34.68 6.47
N ASP A 103 -3.07 33.41 6.27
CA ASP A 103 -3.34 32.48 7.37
C ASP A 103 -2.04 31.93 7.97
N ILE A 104 -0.97 31.80 7.17
CA ILE A 104 0.39 31.59 7.70
C ILE A 104 0.79 32.78 8.57
N LEU A 105 0.68 34.01 8.07
CA LEU A 105 1.08 35.22 8.80
C LEU A 105 0.30 35.38 10.10
N LYS A 106 -1.01 35.09 10.09
CA LYS A 106 -1.85 35.08 11.29
C LYS A 106 -1.50 33.94 12.25
N GLY A 107 -1.18 32.75 11.74
CA GLY A 107 -0.72 31.64 12.55
C GLY A 107 0.62 31.93 13.23
N LEU A 108 1.56 32.52 12.49
CA LEU A 108 2.87 32.95 12.99
C LEU A 108 2.75 34.10 13.99
N SER A 109 1.79 35.01 13.81
CA SER A 109 1.52 36.07 14.79
C SER A 109 0.71 35.59 16.00
N ASN A 110 0.45 34.27 16.11
CA ASN A 110 -0.41 33.68 17.15
C ASN A 110 -1.78 34.39 17.26
N TYR A 111 -2.36 34.75 16.11
CA TYR A 111 -3.60 35.53 16.04
C TYR A 111 -3.54 36.85 16.81
N SER A 112 -2.35 37.46 16.93
CA SER A 112 -2.19 38.75 17.57
C SER A 112 -3.13 39.78 16.94
N LYS A 113 -3.86 40.50 17.80
CA LYS A 113 -4.76 41.58 17.44
C LYS A 113 -4.08 42.95 17.53
N ASP A 114 -2.79 42.98 17.88
CA ASP A 114 -2.05 44.22 17.92
C ASP A 114 -1.87 44.75 16.48
N PRO A 115 -2.23 46.01 16.24
CA PRO A 115 -2.17 46.63 14.91
C PRO A 115 -0.75 46.79 14.37
#